data_AF-A0A1M5ERE3-F1
#
_entry.id   AF-A0A1M5ERE3-F1
#
_cell.length_a   1.000
_cell.length_b   1.000
_cell.length_c   1.000
_cell.angle_alpha   90.00
_cell.angle_beta   90.00
_cell.angle_gamma   90.00
#
_symmetry.space_group_name_H-M   'P 1'
#
loop_
_entity.id
_entity.type
_entity.pdbx_description
1 polymer ?
#
loop_
_entity_poly.entity_id
_entity_poly.type
_entity_poly.pdbx_seq_one_letter_code
_entity_poly.pdbx_strand_id
1 'polypeptide(L)'
;MRNALTIMVMVLLYCGYGLILVSLMAFRGQAGDRIDARSGLLWGIAGFAVVILAPAFSLPAQLPGATETDLAMRQIWWVILVLSAAGAVWILAYGKTPGQWAVAALLLVGPHLVSPRLPDVLTGRAPMELAALFTARSLGVGLLTWIVLGMVAGAVWRREQAGPA
;
A
#
# COMPACT_ATOMS: atom_id res chain seq x y z
N MET A 1 4.47 11.42 25.29
CA MET A 1 5.61 11.35 24.34
C MET A 1 5.42 10.28 23.27
N ARG A 2 5.27 8.98 23.60
CA ARG A 2 5.10 7.88 22.62
C ARG A 2 4.06 8.15 21.52
N ASN A 3 2.83 8.52 21.89
CA ASN A 3 1.76 8.73 20.92
C ASN A 3 2.04 9.90 19.95
N ALA A 4 2.69 10.97 20.43
CA ALA A 4 3.06 12.11 19.58
C ALA A 4 4.12 11.71 18.54
N LEU A 5 5.10 10.89 18.94
CA LEU A 5 6.09 10.33 18.01
C LEU A 5 5.42 9.42 16.97
N THR A 6 4.48 8.57 17.39
CA THR A 6 3.70 7.74 16.46
C THR A 6 2.93 8.60 15.44
N ILE A 7 2.25 9.64 15.90
CA ILE A 7 1.52 10.57 15.02
C ILE A 7 2.50 11.23 14.03
N MET A 8 3.62 11.76 14.51
CA MET A 8 4.63 12.41 13.66
C MET A 8 5.16 11.47 12.57
N VAL A 9 5.52 10.23 12.94
CA VAL A 9 6.02 9.22 12.00
C VAL A 9 4.94 8.87 10.97
N MET A 10 3.68 8.72 11.40
CA MET A 10 2.58 8.45 10.47
C MET A 10 2.34 9.60 9.51
N VAL A 11 2.36 10.85 9.99
CA VAL A 11 2.24 12.04 9.12
C VAL A 11 3.36 12.05 8.08
N LEU A 12 4.62 11.87 8.51
CA LEU A 12 5.76 11.86 7.60
C LEU A 12 5.65 10.74 6.55
N LEU A 13 5.24 9.54 6.98
CA LEU A 13 5.04 8.39 6.11
C LEU A 13 3.97 8.65 5.04
N TYR A 14 2.81 9.17 5.44
CA TYR A 14 1.72 9.45 4.50
C TYR A 14 2.00 10.68 3.62
N CYS A 15 2.79 11.65 4.07
CA CYS A 15 3.34 12.68 3.20
C CYS A 15 4.23 12.06 2.10
N GLY A 16 5.11 11.13 2.46
CA GLY A 16 5.93 10.37 1.51
C GLY A 16 5.09 9.61 0.48
N TYR A 17 4.07 8.87 0.93
CA TYR A 17 3.13 8.20 0.03
C TYR A 17 2.36 9.17 -0.88
N GLY A 18 1.97 10.34 -0.35
CA GLY A 18 1.34 11.39 -1.13
C GLY A 18 2.24 11.90 -2.26
N LEU A 19 3.52 12.16 -1.96
CA LEU A 19 4.50 12.59 -2.96
C LEU A 19 4.71 11.53 -4.06
N ILE A 20 4.79 10.26 -3.69
CA ILE A 20 4.88 9.16 -4.65
C ILE A 20 3.63 9.12 -5.54
N LEU A 21 2.44 9.18 -4.95
CA LEU A 21 1.18 9.17 -5.71
C LEU A 21 1.09 10.35 -6.68
N VAL A 22 1.36 11.58 -6.21
CA VAL A 22 1.33 12.78 -7.05
C VAL A 22 2.36 12.68 -8.17
N SER A 23 3.56 12.16 -7.92
CA SER A 23 4.59 11.97 -8.95
C SER A 23 4.15 11.00 -10.04
N LEU A 24 3.50 9.88 -9.66
CA LEU A 24 2.96 8.91 -10.61
C LEU A 24 1.76 9.47 -11.38
N MET A 25 0.87 10.22 -10.71
CA MET A 25 -0.23 10.93 -11.36
C MET A 25 0.30 11.96 -12.37
N ALA A 26 1.33 12.72 -12.03
CA ALA A 26 1.96 13.70 -12.90
C ALA A 26 2.53 13.03 -14.16
N PHE A 27 3.26 11.92 -13.99
CA PHE A 27 3.78 11.12 -15.09
C PHE A 27 2.66 10.63 -16.02
N ARG A 28 1.53 10.18 -15.47
CA ARG A 28 0.37 9.75 -16.27
C ARG A 28 -0.41 10.90 -16.89
N GLY A 29 -0.48 12.04 -16.21
CA GLY A 29 -1.05 13.28 -16.74
C GLY A 29 -0.33 13.75 -18.00
N GLN A 30 1.01 13.68 -18.01
CA GLN A 30 1.83 13.98 -19.20
C GLN A 30 1.57 12.98 -20.34
N ALA A 31 1.24 11.74 -20.01
CA ALA A 31 0.85 10.71 -20.98
C ALA A 31 -0.61 10.84 -21.48
N GLY A 32 -1.34 11.88 -21.03
CA GLY A 32 -2.70 12.19 -21.48
C GLY A 32 -3.84 11.74 -20.55
N ASP A 33 -3.53 11.15 -19.39
CA ASP A 33 -4.58 10.74 -18.45
C ASP A 33 -5.20 11.94 -17.74
N ARG A 34 -6.54 11.97 -17.65
CA ARG A 34 -7.25 12.99 -16.88
C ARG A 34 -7.14 12.69 -15.39
N ILE A 35 -6.34 13.49 -14.69
CA ILE A 35 -6.18 13.38 -13.24
C ILE A 35 -7.21 14.27 -12.52
N ASP A 36 -8.10 13.64 -11.77
CA ASP A 36 -9.15 14.29 -10.99
C ASP A 36 -9.39 13.54 -9.66
N ALA A 37 -10.33 13.99 -8.83
CA ALA A 37 -10.63 13.32 -7.56
C ALA A 37 -11.08 11.85 -7.73
N ARG A 38 -11.75 11.49 -8.83
CA ARG A 38 -12.21 10.12 -9.09
C ARG A 38 -11.05 9.24 -9.53
N SER A 39 -10.17 9.72 -10.42
CA SER A 39 -8.94 8.98 -10.73
C SER A 39 -8.06 8.87 -9.48
N GLY A 40 -7.99 9.93 -8.67
CA GLY A 40 -7.29 9.96 -7.39
C GLY A 40 -7.78 8.89 -6.41
N LEU A 41 -9.10 8.65 -6.34
CA LEU A 41 -9.67 7.53 -5.58
C LEU A 41 -9.08 6.18 -6.04
N LEU A 42 -9.01 5.94 -7.35
CA LEU A 42 -8.46 4.69 -7.91
C LEU A 42 -6.96 4.55 -7.59
N TRP A 43 -6.20 5.64 -7.69
CA TRP A 43 -4.79 5.68 -7.27
C TRP A 43 -4.62 5.37 -5.78
N GLY A 44 -5.50 5.90 -4.93
CA GLY A 44 -5.54 5.59 -3.50
C GLY A 44 -5.79 4.11 -3.25
N ILE A 45 -6.82 3.53 -3.88
CA ILE A 45 -7.13 2.10 -3.77
C ILE A 45 -5.95 1.23 -4.25
N ALA A 46 -5.31 1.60 -5.36
CA ALA A 46 -4.12 0.92 -5.86
C ALA A 46 -2.96 0.97 -4.86
N GLY A 47 -2.69 2.15 -4.28
CA GLY A 47 -1.66 2.30 -3.25
C GLY A 47 -1.93 1.47 -1.99
N PHE A 48 -3.19 1.44 -1.52
CA PHE A 48 -3.62 0.54 -0.44
C PHE A 48 -3.39 -0.93 -0.80
N ALA A 49 -3.80 -1.34 -2.01
CA ALA A 49 -3.69 -2.72 -2.46
C ALA A 49 -2.22 -3.18 -2.47
N VAL A 50 -1.32 -2.32 -2.93
CA VAL A 50 0.12 -2.58 -3.05
C VAL A 50 0.83 -2.57 -1.68
N VAL A 51 0.61 -1.54 -0.87
CA VAL A 51 1.43 -1.27 0.33
C VAL A 51 0.90 -1.96 1.58
N ILE A 52 -0.41 -2.22 1.64
CA ILE A 52 -1.08 -2.76 2.84
C ILE A 52 -1.72 -4.12 2.56
N LEU A 53 -2.59 -4.20 1.55
CA LEU A 53 -3.40 -5.40 1.34
C LEU A 53 -2.56 -6.60 0.87
N ALA A 54 -1.71 -6.42 -0.15
CA ALA A 54 -0.86 -7.48 -0.66
C ALA A 54 0.03 -8.07 0.46
N PRO A 55 0.82 -7.27 1.22
CA PRO A 55 1.58 -7.81 2.35
C PRO A 55 0.74 -8.55 3.39
N ALA A 56 -0.48 -8.08 3.67
CA ALA A 56 -1.35 -8.66 4.69
C ALA A 56 -1.78 -10.11 4.39
N PHE A 57 -1.71 -10.58 3.13
CA PHE A 57 -2.01 -11.98 2.79
C PHE A 57 -0.98 -12.96 3.36
N SER A 58 0.29 -12.57 3.44
CA SER A 58 1.35 -13.43 3.98
C SER A 58 1.73 -13.05 5.41
N LEU A 59 1.68 -11.76 5.75
CA LEU A 59 2.05 -11.23 7.06
C LEU A 59 1.05 -10.14 7.50
N PRO A 60 -0.07 -10.52 8.14
CA PRO A 60 -1.06 -9.57 8.64
C PRO A 60 -0.50 -8.70 9.78
N ALA A 61 -1.20 -7.61 10.10
CA ALA A 61 -0.81 -6.69 11.15
C ALA A 61 -0.78 -7.40 12.52
N GLN A 62 0.35 -7.32 13.22
CA GLN A 62 0.56 -8.04 14.48
C GLN A 62 0.40 -7.12 15.69
N LEU A 63 -0.08 -7.68 16.79
CA LEU A 63 -0.15 -6.98 18.08
C LEU A 63 1.25 -6.83 18.68
N PRO A 64 1.50 -5.76 19.46
CA PRO A 64 2.76 -5.61 20.19
C PRO A 64 3.06 -6.83 21.08
N GLY A 65 4.23 -7.44 20.89
CA GLY A 65 4.67 -8.59 21.67
C GLY A 65 4.13 -9.95 21.19
N ALA A 66 3.67 -10.03 19.93
CA ALA A 66 3.55 -11.31 19.23
C ALA A 66 4.94 -11.91 18.95
N THR A 67 5.04 -13.23 18.80
CA THR A 67 6.27 -13.88 18.33
C THR A 67 6.57 -13.44 16.90
N GLU A 68 7.67 -12.73 16.70
CA GLU A 68 8.04 -12.20 15.39
C GLU A 68 9.10 -13.08 14.72
N THR A 69 9.05 -13.15 13.39
CA THR A 69 10.18 -13.61 12.57
C THR A 69 11.27 -12.55 12.56
N ASP A 70 12.46 -12.90 12.05
CA ASP A 70 13.55 -11.95 11.82
C ASP A 70 13.06 -10.65 11.14
N LEU A 71 13.36 -9.51 11.77
CA LEU A 71 12.88 -8.20 11.33
C LEU A 71 13.49 -7.78 9.99
N ALA A 72 14.79 -8.02 9.81
CA ALA A 72 15.48 -7.64 8.58
C ALA A 72 14.93 -8.44 7.40
N MET A 73 14.70 -9.74 7.58
CA MET A 73 14.09 -10.61 6.57
C MET A 73 12.69 -10.11 6.18
N ARG A 74 11.86 -9.72 7.16
CA ARG A 74 10.53 -9.14 6.89
C ARG A 74 10.61 -7.84 6.12
N GLN A 75 11.53 -6.95 6.48
CA GLN A 75 11.70 -5.66 5.81
C GLN A 75 12.13 -5.85 4.35
N ILE A 76 13.11 -6.71 4.09
CA ILE A 76 13.60 -7.01 2.74
C ILE A 76 12.47 -7.64 1.91
N TRP A 77 11.80 -8.65 2.45
CA TRP A 77 10.67 -9.29 1.78
C TRP A 77 9.55 -8.30 1.49
N TRP A 78 9.19 -7.45 2.46
CA TRP A 78 8.12 -6.46 2.30
C TRP A 78 8.44 -5.49 1.17
N VAL A 79 9.67 -4.99 1.08
CA VAL A 79 10.08 -4.10 -0.02
C VAL A 79 9.97 -4.81 -1.38
N ILE A 80 10.45 -6.05 -1.48
CA ILE A 80 10.37 -6.83 -2.72
C ILE A 80 8.91 -7.06 -3.14
N LEU A 81 8.06 -7.45 -2.20
CA LEU A 81 6.64 -7.67 -2.45
C LEU A 81 5.96 -6.37 -2.90
N VAL A 82 6.19 -5.25 -2.20
CA VAL A 82 5.58 -3.96 -2.53
C VAL A 82 6.00 -3.48 -3.91
N LEU A 83 7.28 -3.57 -4.26
CA LEU A 83 7.78 -3.20 -5.59
C LEU A 83 7.20 -4.10 -6.69
N SER A 84 7.12 -5.41 -6.43
CA SER A 84 6.54 -6.37 -7.38
C SER A 84 5.05 -6.13 -7.59
N ALA A 85 4.29 -5.92 -6.51
CA ALA A 85 2.87 -5.60 -6.55
C ALA A 85 2.61 -4.26 -7.24
N ALA A 86 3.44 -3.23 -6.99
CA ALA A 86 3.36 -1.95 -7.67
C ALA A 86 3.54 -2.12 -9.19
N GLY A 87 4.56 -2.87 -9.61
CA GLY A 87 4.81 -3.19 -11.02
C GLY A 87 3.66 -3.97 -11.64
N ALA A 88 3.13 -4.97 -10.94
CA ALA A 88 2.00 -5.74 -11.43
C ALA A 88 0.73 -4.90 -11.59
N VAL A 89 0.36 -4.09 -10.59
CA VAL A 89 -0.81 -3.20 -10.65
C VAL A 89 -0.63 -2.19 -11.78
N TRP A 90 0.57 -1.67 -11.99
CA TRP A 90 0.88 -0.78 -13.12
C TRP A 90 0.65 -1.48 -14.47
N ILE A 91 1.16 -2.71 -14.62
CA ILE A 91 0.97 -3.49 -15.85
C ILE A 91 -0.50 -3.87 -16.05
N LEU A 92 -1.26 -4.17 -14.99
CA LEU A 92 -2.69 -4.45 -15.10
C LEU A 92 -3.49 -3.21 -15.49
N ALA A 93 -3.11 -2.04 -14.99
CA ALA A 93 -3.81 -0.79 -15.29
C ALA A 93 -3.56 -0.31 -16.74
N TYR A 94 -2.35 -0.52 -17.28
CA TYR A 94 -1.94 0.09 -18.55
C TYR A 94 -1.45 -0.89 -19.62
N GLY A 95 -1.22 -2.16 -19.27
CA GLY A 95 -0.81 -3.21 -20.19
C GLY A 95 -1.95 -3.67 -21.09
N LYS A 96 -1.62 -4.01 -22.33
CA LYS A 96 -2.57 -4.30 -23.41
C LYS A 96 -2.44 -5.70 -24.00
N THR A 97 -1.37 -6.44 -23.66
CA THR A 97 -1.10 -7.76 -24.24
C THR A 97 -1.28 -8.89 -23.22
N PRO A 98 -1.67 -10.10 -23.65
CA PRO A 98 -1.77 -11.26 -22.75
C PRO A 98 -0.44 -11.58 -22.05
N GLY A 99 0.69 -11.40 -22.74
CA GLY A 99 2.01 -11.60 -22.14
C GLY A 99 2.30 -10.64 -20.99
N GLN A 100 1.87 -9.38 -21.10
CA GLN A 100 1.99 -8.40 -20.00
C GLN A 100 1.15 -8.83 -18.79
N TRP A 101 -0.06 -9.33 -19.01
CA TRP A 101 -0.90 -9.81 -17.91
C TRP A 101 -0.33 -11.07 -17.25
N ALA A 102 0.30 -11.96 -18.01
CA ALA A 102 1.03 -13.09 -17.46
C ALA A 102 2.21 -12.64 -16.57
N VAL A 103 2.97 -11.62 -17.00
CA VAL A 103 4.03 -11.01 -16.18
C VAL A 103 3.46 -10.39 -14.91
N ALA A 104 2.34 -9.67 -15.00
CA ALA A 104 1.69 -9.08 -13.83
C ALA A 104 1.23 -10.15 -12.83
N ALA A 105 0.65 -11.25 -13.31
CA ALA A 105 0.27 -12.38 -12.46
C ALA A 105 1.49 -13.00 -11.77
N LEU A 106 2.60 -13.18 -12.50
CA LEU A 106 3.84 -13.70 -11.93
C LEU A 106 4.43 -12.76 -10.86
N LEU A 107 4.41 -11.44 -11.10
CA LEU A 107 4.87 -10.44 -10.15
C LEU A 107 4.00 -10.37 -8.89
N LEU A 108 2.68 -10.60 -9.00
CA LEU A 108 1.80 -10.69 -7.84
C LEU A 108 2.07 -11.95 -7.02
N VAL A 109 2.15 -13.12 -7.66
CA VAL A 109 2.24 -14.40 -6.96
C VAL A 109 3.66 -14.67 -6.45
N GLY A 110 4.69 -14.34 -7.22
CA GLY A 110 6.08 -14.72 -6.98
C GLY A 110 6.58 -14.44 -5.57
N PRO A 111 6.49 -13.19 -5.06
CA PRO A 111 7.01 -12.87 -3.73
C PRO A 111 6.22 -13.54 -2.58
N HIS A 112 4.96 -13.93 -2.79
CA HIS A 112 4.19 -14.69 -1.78
C HIS A 112 4.72 -16.11 -1.60
N LEU A 113 5.34 -16.71 -2.61
CA LEU A 113 5.95 -18.04 -2.52
C LEU A 113 7.19 -18.07 -1.64
N VAL A 114 7.83 -16.92 -1.42
CA VAL A 114 9.05 -16.75 -0.62
C VAL A 114 8.77 -15.93 0.65
N SER A 115 7.53 -15.98 1.15
CA SER A 115 7.16 -15.26 2.37
C SER A 115 7.94 -15.75 3.58
N PRO A 116 8.29 -14.87 4.55
CA PRO A 116 8.91 -15.27 5.79
C PRO A 116 8.12 -16.39 6.46
N ARG A 117 8.81 -17.45 6.86
CA ARG A 117 8.17 -18.60 7.50
C ARG A 117 7.50 -18.17 8.79
N LEU A 118 6.23 -18.51 8.94
CA LEU A 118 5.51 -18.30 10.18
C LEU A 118 6.23 -19.06 11.32
N PRO A 119 6.33 -18.50 12.53
CA PRO A 119 6.90 -19.22 13.66
C PRO A 119 6.14 -20.52 13.93
N ASP A 120 6.86 -21.57 14.34
CA ASP A 120 6.27 -22.89 14.62
C ASP A 120 5.22 -22.85 15.75
N VAL A 121 5.32 -21.83 16.61
CA VAL A 121 4.39 -21.57 17.70
C VAL A 121 3.93 -20.11 17.66
N LEU A 122 2.64 -19.92 17.38
CA LEU A 122 1.99 -18.61 17.43
C LEU A 122 1.62 -18.29 18.87
N THR A 123 2.54 -17.61 19.58
CA THR A 123 2.27 -17.11 20.94
C THR A 123 2.16 -15.58 20.94
N GLY A 124 1.35 -15.08 21.86
CA GLY A 124 1.13 -13.66 22.06
C GLY A 124 0.51 -13.41 23.42
N ARG A 125 0.80 -12.25 24.00
CA ARG A 125 0.22 -11.85 25.29
C ARG A 125 -1.28 -11.55 25.22
N ALA A 126 -1.82 -11.39 24.02
CA ALA A 126 -3.20 -11.01 23.78
C ALA A 126 -4.00 -12.18 23.16
N PRO A 127 -5.30 -12.29 23.47
CA PRO A 127 -6.21 -13.23 22.82
C PRO A 127 -6.24 -13.08 21.29
N MET A 128 -6.48 -14.18 20.58
CA MET A 128 -6.52 -14.21 19.11
C MET A 128 -7.65 -13.35 18.52
N GLU A 129 -8.75 -13.19 19.24
CA GLU A 129 -9.88 -12.35 18.84
C GLU A 129 -9.46 -10.87 18.72
N LEU A 130 -8.58 -10.41 19.62
CA LEU A 130 -8.04 -9.05 19.55
C LEU A 130 -7.08 -8.89 18.36
N ALA A 131 -6.32 -9.93 18.01
CA ALA A 131 -5.43 -9.90 16.84
C ALA A 131 -6.22 -9.80 15.53
N ALA A 132 -7.32 -10.56 15.43
CA ALA A 132 -8.24 -10.50 14.30
C ALA A 132 -8.90 -9.12 14.18
N LEU A 133 -9.42 -8.58 15.27
CA LEU A 133 -10.01 -7.23 15.31
C LEU A 133 -8.98 -6.15 14.96
N PHE A 134 -7.75 -6.27 15.45
CA PHE A 134 -6.67 -5.33 15.14
C PHE A 134 -6.32 -5.36 13.66
N THR A 135 -6.19 -6.54 13.06
CA THR A 135 -5.93 -6.71 11.63
C THR A 135 -7.05 -6.09 10.80
N ALA A 136 -8.30 -6.43 11.09
CA ALA A 136 -9.47 -5.91 10.37
C ALA A 136 -9.56 -4.38 10.45
N ARG A 137 -9.36 -3.81 11.65
CA ARG A 137 -9.39 -2.35 11.84
C ARG A 137 -8.22 -1.65 11.14
N SER A 138 -7.03 -2.25 11.17
CA SER A 138 -5.85 -1.70 10.50
C SER A 138 -6.04 -1.67 8.99
N LEU A 139 -6.61 -2.72 8.40
CA LEU A 139 -6.98 -2.74 6.98
C LEU A 139 -8.03 -1.68 6.65
N GLY A 140 -9.09 -1.56 7.46
CA GLY A 140 -10.15 -0.57 7.26
C GLY A 140 -9.65 0.88 7.33
N VAL A 141 -8.88 1.21 8.37
CA VAL A 141 -8.27 2.55 8.52
C VAL A 141 -7.26 2.83 7.42
N GLY A 142 -6.44 1.84 7.05
CA GLY A 142 -5.52 1.93 5.93
C GLY A 142 -6.23 2.27 4.64
N LEU A 143 -7.28 1.52 4.27
CA LEU A 143 -8.07 1.76 3.07
C LEU A 143 -8.64 3.18 3.04
N LEU A 144 -9.29 3.60 4.13
CA LEU A 144 -9.88 4.95 4.21
C LEU A 144 -8.81 6.04 4.06
N THR A 145 -7.64 5.86 4.69
CA THR A 145 -6.55 6.85 4.63
C THR A 145 -6.01 6.98 3.21
N TRP A 146 -5.77 5.86 2.52
CA TRP A 146 -5.30 5.84 1.14
C TRP A 146 -6.33 6.41 0.15
N ILE A 147 -7.62 6.12 0.35
CA ILE A 147 -8.72 6.71 -0.42
C ILE A 147 -8.70 8.24 -0.26
N VAL A 148 -8.68 8.75 0.97
CA VAL A 148 -8.67 10.19 1.24
C VAL A 148 -7.42 10.83 0.65
N LEU A 149 -6.25 10.23 0.86
CA LEU A 149 -4.99 10.72 0.32
C LEU A 149 -5.03 10.83 -1.20
N GLY A 150 -5.48 9.78 -1.89
CA GLY A 150 -5.58 9.74 -3.34
C GLY A 150 -6.58 10.75 -3.90
N MET A 151 -7.77 10.86 -3.29
CA MET A 151 -8.78 11.85 -3.69
C MET A 151 -8.28 13.28 -3.51
N VAL A 152 -7.64 13.59 -2.38
CA VAL A 152 -7.07 14.91 -2.11
C VAL A 152 -5.95 15.22 -3.10
N ALA A 153 -5.02 14.29 -3.33
CA ALA A 153 -3.96 14.44 -4.31
C ALA A 153 -4.50 14.74 -5.71
N GLY A 154 -5.46 13.95 -6.20
CA GLY A 154 -6.08 14.16 -7.51
C GLY A 154 -6.90 15.46 -7.60
N ALA A 155 -7.57 15.87 -6.50
CA ALA A 155 -8.32 17.12 -6.44
C ALA A 155 -7.40 18.35 -6.46
N VAL A 156 -6.30 18.32 -5.71
CA VAL A 156 -5.30 19.40 -5.69
C VAL A 156 -4.63 19.52 -7.06
N TRP A 157 -4.20 18.40 -7.64
CA TRP A 157 -3.60 18.36 -8.98
C TRP A 157 -4.49 18.98 -10.06
N ARG A 158 -5.79 18.66 -10.05
CA ARG A 158 -6.76 19.25 -11.00
C ARG A 158 -6.89 20.76 -10.82
N ARG A 159 -6.86 21.26 -9.58
CA ARG A 159 -6.95 22.70 -9.29
C ARG A 159 -5.73 23.45 -9.81
N GLU A 160 -4.53 22.89 -9.67
CA GLU A 160 -3.31 23.51 -10.19
C GLU A 160 -3.31 23.61 -11.72
N GLN A 161 -3.81 22.58 -12.41
CA GLN A 161 -3.94 22.62 -13.87
C GLN A 161 -4.99 23.61 -14.38
N ALA A 162 -5.99 23.95 -13.57
CA ALA A 162 -7.06 24.88 -13.97
C ALA A 162 -6.62 26.37 -13.96
N GLY A 163 -5.44 26.69 -13.41
CA GLY A 163 -4.96 28.07 -13.24
C GLY A 163 -5.74 28.87 -12.19
N PRO A 164 -5.18 29.96 -11.62
CA PRO A 164 -5.95 30.90 -10.82
C PRO A 164 -6.98 31.60 -11.71
N ALA A 165 -8.23 31.69 -11.23
CA ALA A 165 -9.34 32.38 -11.90
C ALA A 165 -9.09 33.89 -12.04
#